data_AF-A0A1M6S2K5-F1
#
_entry.id   AF-A0A1M6S2K5-F1
#
_cell.length_a   1.000
_cell.length_b   1.000
_cell.length_c   1.000
_cell.angle_alpha   90.00
_cell.angle_beta   90.00
_cell.angle_gamma   90.00
#
_symmetry.space_group_name_H-M   'P 1'
#
loop_
_entity.id
_entity.type
_entity.pdbx_description
1 polymer ?
#
loop_
_entity_poly.entity_id
_entity_poly.type
_entity_poly.pdbx_seq_one_letter_code
_entity_poly.pdbx_strand_id
1 'polypeptide(L)'
;MPHSRPWSPLSDAEWEALAPHLPLTGAGRPLENPRARLDAIFQAVTTTLPWRHFRSAAARTDTLHRQYRRWAHAGVWSRLLRLVARRRAPRALKAVADWVAAAHRRSYRLLGIPVLTLARRLGMRNALPGPSWMLPNPDLSELVLRAIHTLLRGPLTRRQIPFLRTCRALLRTAGGRRRIPACLVPQ
;
A
#
# COMPACT_ATOMS: atom_id res chain seq x y z
N MET A 1 -14.93 3.20 -0.20
CA MET A 1 -14.86 2.50 1.10
C MET A 1 -15.20 3.50 2.19
N PRO A 2 -15.94 3.14 3.25
CA PRO A 2 -16.17 4.07 4.34
C PRO A 2 -14.81 4.31 5.00
N HIS A 3 -14.25 5.48 4.74
CA HIS A 3 -13.22 6.02 5.62
C HIS A 3 -13.88 6.20 7.00
N SER A 4 -13.14 5.94 8.07
CA SER A 4 -13.65 6.10 9.44
C SER A 4 -14.19 7.52 9.72
N ARG A 5 -13.76 8.50 8.91
CA ARG A 5 -14.33 9.85 8.83
C ARG A 5 -14.49 10.31 7.37
N PRO A 6 -15.47 11.18 7.06
CA PRO A 6 -15.54 11.84 5.77
C PRO A 6 -14.28 12.69 5.52
N TRP A 7 -14.03 13.02 4.26
CA TRP A 7 -12.89 13.86 3.92
C TRP A 7 -12.98 15.21 4.64
N SER A 8 -11.86 15.61 5.26
CA SER A 8 -11.64 16.91 5.88
C SER A 8 -10.15 17.26 5.69
N PRO A 9 -9.79 18.56 5.64
CA PRO A 9 -8.39 18.98 5.69
C PRO A 9 -7.69 18.46 6.94
N LEU A 10 -6.38 18.19 6.87
CA LEU A 10 -5.62 17.76 8.04
C LEU A 10 -5.70 18.81 9.15
N SER A 11 -5.88 18.37 10.39
CA SER A 11 -5.72 19.26 11.56
C SER A 11 -4.23 19.54 11.82
N ASP A 12 -3.94 20.54 12.66
CA ASP A 12 -2.55 20.90 13.00
C ASP A 12 -1.83 19.71 13.63
N ALA A 13 -2.47 19.03 14.59
CA ALA A 13 -1.91 17.85 15.24
C ALA A 13 -1.66 16.68 14.27
N GLU A 14 -2.51 16.50 13.25
CA GLU A 14 -2.32 15.47 12.23
C GLU A 14 -1.16 15.83 11.29
N TRP A 15 -1.08 17.11 10.90
CA TRP A 15 0.02 17.63 10.10
C TRP A 15 1.36 17.50 10.83
N GLU A 16 1.44 17.94 12.08
CA GLU A 16 2.64 17.84 12.92
C GLU A 16 3.10 16.40 13.10
N ALA A 17 2.16 15.45 13.21
CA ALA A 17 2.48 14.04 13.30
C ALA A 17 3.02 13.44 11.98
N LEU A 18 2.65 14.01 10.82
CA LEU A 18 3.04 13.50 9.50
C LEU A 18 4.28 14.21 8.94
N ALA A 19 4.40 15.52 9.14
CA ALA A 19 5.42 16.38 8.51
C ALA A 19 6.86 15.88 8.70
N PRO A 20 7.30 15.39 9.87
CA PRO A 20 8.66 14.88 10.09
C PRO A 20 9.03 13.67 9.22
N HIS A 21 8.03 12.99 8.65
CA HIS A 21 8.22 11.78 7.86
C HIS A 21 8.19 12.02 6.34
N LEU A 22 7.90 13.26 5.93
CA LEU A 22 7.81 13.67 4.54
C LEU A 22 9.16 14.28 4.08
N PRO A 23 9.55 14.05 2.82
CA PRO A 23 10.73 14.70 2.26
C PRO A 23 10.34 16.13 1.83
N LEU A 24 10.22 17.02 2.82
CA LEU A 24 9.86 18.43 2.62
C LEU A 24 11.06 19.28 2.19
N THR A 25 12.26 18.87 2.62
CA THR A 25 13.54 19.49 2.28
C THR A 25 14.30 18.60 1.28
N GLY A 26 14.77 19.18 0.17
CA GLY A 26 15.50 18.44 -0.86
C GLY A 26 15.90 19.33 -2.04
N ALA A 27 16.57 18.76 -3.04
CA ALA A 27 17.01 19.50 -4.22
C ALA A 27 15.82 20.03 -5.05
N GLY A 28 15.80 21.35 -5.29
CA GLY A 28 14.80 22.05 -6.09
C GLY A 28 14.04 23.14 -5.31
N ARG A 29 13.03 23.75 -5.96
CA ARG A 29 12.19 24.79 -5.34
C ARG A 29 11.42 24.21 -4.14
N PRO A 30 11.47 24.87 -2.95
CA PRO A 30 10.69 24.47 -1.78
C PRO A 30 9.20 24.31 -2.11
N LEU A 31 8.54 23.35 -1.46
CA LEU A 31 7.09 23.25 -1.54
C LEU A 31 6.49 24.43 -0.78
N GLU A 32 5.86 25.36 -1.50
CA GLU A 32 5.24 26.57 -0.90
C GLU A 32 4.24 26.23 0.21
N ASN A 33 3.40 25.22 0.00
CA ASN A 33 2.41 24.76 0.98
C ASN A 33 2.36 23.23 1.02
N PRO A 34 3.24 22.57 1.80
CA PRO A 34 3.35 21.12 1.79
C PRO A 34 2.12 20.43 2.42
N ARG A 35 1.48 21.06 3.41
CA ARG A 35 0.22 20.60 4.01
C ARG A 35 -0.92 20.58 2.99
N ALA A 36 -1.18 21.71 2.33
CA ALA A 36 -2.24 21.82 1.33
C ALA A 36 -2.04 20.83 0.17
N ARG A 37 -0.78 20.54 -0.21
CA ARG A 37 -0.49 19.49 -1.20
C ARG A 37 -0.79 18.10 -0.70
N LEU A 38 -0.41 17.77 0.54
CA LEU A 38 -0.73 16.48 1.15
C LEU A 38 -2.25 16.30 1.29
N ASP A 39 -2.98 17.33 1.72
CA ASP A 39 -4.44 17.35 1.82
C ASP A 39 -5.09 17.08 0.46
N ALA A 40 -4.62 17.77 -0.59
CA ALA A 40 -5.12 17.57 -1.95
C ALA A 40 -4.82 16.16 -2.47
N ILE A 41 -3.65 15.59 -2.12
CA ILE A 41 -3.34 14.19 -2.44
C ILE A 41 -4.28 13.25 -1.68
N PHE A 42 -4.52 13.47 -0.39
CA PHE A 42 -5.44 12.66 0.41
C PHE A 42 -6.87 12.72 -0.13
N GLN A 43 -7.34 13.90 -0.51
CA GLN A 43 -8.60 14.08 -1.20
C GLN A 43 -8.65 13.25 -2.49
N ALA A 44 -7.63 13.39 -3.35
CA ALA A 44 -7.57 12.69 -4.62
C ALA A 44 -7.54 11.16 -4.47
N VAL A 45 -6.85 10.62 -3.45
CA VAL A 45 -6.77 9.17 -3.22
C VAL A 45 -8.05 8.58 -2.63
N THR A 46 -8.82 9.39 -1.91
CA THR A 46 -10.13 9.06 -1.37
C THR A 46 -11.21 9.09 -2.45
N THR A 47 -11.14 10.01 -3.41
CA THR A 47 -12.09 10.08 -4.52
C THR A 47 -11.85 8.94 -5.51
N THR A 48 -12.88 8.19 -5.93
CA THR A 48 -12.76 7.11 -6.95
C THR A 48 -12.38 7.60 -8.35
N LEU A 49 -12.40 8.92 -8.56
CA LEU A 49 -12.11 9.55 -9.85
C LEU A 49 -10.65 9.33 -10.28
N PRO A 50 -10.42 9.13 -11.60
CA PRO A 50 -9.08 9.20 -12.17
C PRO A 50 -8.45 10.56 -11.87
N TRP A 51 -7.12 10.58 -11.69
CA TRP A 51 -6.37 11.83 -11.46
C TRP A 51 -6.78 12.93 -12.44
N ARG A 52 -6.91 12.62 -13.74
CA ARG A 52 -7.26 13.58 -14.80
C ARG A 52 -8.56 14.38 -14.55
N HIS A 53 -9.50 13.84 -13.79
CA HIS A 53 -10.77 14.49 -13.48
C HIS A 53 -10.78 15.18 -12.11
N PHE A 54 -9.74 14.98 -11.29
CA PHE A 54 -9.63 15.61 -9.98
C PHE A 54 -9.22 17.08 -10.14
N ARG A 55 -9.93 17.99 -9.47
CA ARG A 55 -9.60 19.41 -9.36
C ARG A 55 -9.34 19.76 -7.91
N SER A 56 -8.29 20.53 -7.65
CA SER A 56 -7.93 20.99 -6.31
C SER A 56 -7.62 22.49 -6.34
N ALA A 57 -8.00 23.20 -5.27
CA ALA A 57 -7.62 24.59 -5.07
C ALA A 57 -6.12 24.76 -4.75
N ALA A 58 -5.47 23.72 -4.21
CA ALA A 58 -4.09 23.82 -3.73
C ALA A 58 -3.04 23.77 -4.85
N ALA A 59 -3.28 23.01 -5.92
CA ALA A 59 -2.37 22.89 -7.06
C ALA A 59 -3.05 22.23 -8.26
N ARG A 60 -2.42 22.41 -9.44
CA ARG A 60 -2.78 21.66 -10.65
C ARG A 60 -2.65 20.15 -10.41
N THR A 61 -3.60 19.41 -10.98
CA THR A 61 -3.70 17.95 -10.91
C THR A 61 -2.41 17.22 -11.33
N ASP A 62 -1.75 17.67 -12.40
CA ASP A 62 -0.50 17.07 -12.86
C ASP A 62 0.63 17.25 -11.84
N THR A 63 0.70 18.41 -11.19
CA THR A 63 1.67 18.69 -10.12
C THR A 63 1.47 17.76 -8.93
N LEU A 64 0.22 17.55 -8.51
CA LEU A 64 -0.12 16.62 -7.42
C LEU A 64 0.23 15.18 -7.79
N HIS A 65 -0.08 14.75 -9.01
CA HIS A 65 0.24 13.41 -9.48
C HIS A 65 1.75 13.16 -9.57
N ARG A 66 2.53 14.12 -10.09
CA ARG A 66 4.01 14.05 -10.10
C ARG A 66 4.58 13.96 -8.69
N GLN A 67 4.08 14.78 -7.76
CA GLN A 67 4.49 14.75 -6.36
C GLN A 67 4.17 13.40 -5.72
N TYR A 68 2.96 12.89 -5.91
CA TYR A 68 2.53 11.59 -5.42
C TYR A 68 3.44 10.45 -5.92
N ARG A 69 3.76 10.44 -7.22
CA ARG A 69 4.69 9.46 -7.81
C ARG A 69 6.10 9.59 -7.22
N ARG A 70 6.62 10.81 -7.08
CA ARG A 70 7.94 11.06 -6.46
C ARG A 70 7.98 10.50 -5.03
N TRP A 71 6.95 10.77 -4.23
CA TRP A 71 6.83 10.25 -2.87
C TRP A 71 6.64 8.72 -2.82
N ALA A 72 5.96 8.14 -3.81
CA ALA A 72 5.85 6.69 -3.93
C ALA A 72 7.22 6.04 -4.17
N HIS A 73 7.99 6.53 -5.15
CA HIS A 73 9.33 6.02 -5.42
C HIS A 73 10.31 6.28 -4.26
N ALA A 74 10.14 7.38 -3.52
CA ALA A 74 10.89 7.65 -2.29
C ALA A 74 10.45 6.81 -1.07
N GLY A 75 9.46 5.93 -1.22
CA GLY A 75 8.99 5.04 -0.15
C GLY A 75 8.20 5.73 0.97
N VAL A 76 7.71 6.96 0.73
CA VAL A 76 6.99 7.77 1.73
C VAL A 76 5.71 7.06 2.17
N TRP A 77 4.91 6.58 1.24
CA TRP A 77 3.64 5.91 1.55
C TRP A 77 3.85 4.64 2.40
N SER A 78 4.90 3.88 2.11
CA SER A 78 5.27 2.69 2.88
C SER A 78 5.77 3.04 4.29
N ARG A 79 6.50 4.16 4.43
CA ARG A 79 6.89 4.69 5.75
C ARG A 79 5.67 5.12 6.56
N LEU A 80 4.78 5.91 5.96
CA LEU A 80 3.54 6.36 6.61
C LEU A 80 2.64 5.17 7.01
N LEU A 81 2.50 4.17 6.15
CA LEU A 81 1.71 2.97 6.47
C LEU A 81 2.26 2.24 7.70
N ARG A 82 3.59 2.09 7.80
CA ARG A 82 4.23 1.50 8.99
C ARG A 82 3.94 2.30 10.25
N LEU A 83 3.93 3.63 10.16
CA LEU A 83 3.69 4.50 11.31
C LEU A 83 2.26 4.35 11.83
N VAL A 84 1.27 4.42 10.95
CA VAL A 84 -0.16 4.28 11.34
C VAL A 84 -0.49 2.86 11.79
N ALA A 85 0.24 1.84 11.30
CA ALA A 85 0.08 0.45 11.71
C ALA A 85 0.54 0.16 13.15
N ARG A 86 1.40 1.01 13.74
CA ARG A 86 1.91 0.78 15.10
C ARG A 86 0.76 0.71 16.11
N ARG A 87 0.84 -0.25 17.04
CA ARG A 87 -0.17 -0.45 18.09
C ARG A 87 -0.32 0.78 18.98
N ARG A 88 0.81 1.43 19.32
CA ARG A 88 0.88 2.64 20.15
C ARG A 88 1.04 3.94 19.33
N ALA A 89 0.52 3.98 18.11
CA ALA A 89 0.55 5.24 17.34
C ALA A 89 -0.34 6.31 17.98
N PRO A 90 0.07 7.60 17.97
CA PRO A 90 -0.75 8.72 18.42
C PRO A 90 -2.13 8.74 17.74
N ARG A 91 -3.14 9.28 18.44
CA ARG A 91 -4.51 9.39 17.93
C ARG A 91 -4.56 10.14 16.59
N ALA A 92 -3.76 11.19 16.44
CA ALA A 92 -3.64 11.95 15.19
C ALA A 92 -3.21 11.07 14.00
N LEU A 93 -2.24 10.16 14.18
CA LEU A 93 -1.84 9.22 13.11
C LEU A 93 -2.91 8.16 12.84
N LYS A 94 -3.64 7.72 13.86
CA LYS A 94 -4.76 6.78 13.67
C LYS A 94 -5.91 7.42 12.90
N ALA A 95 -6.19 8.71 13.10
CA ALA A 95 -7.25 9.43 12.42
C ALA A 95 -7.05 9.49 10.89
N VAL A 96 -5.80 9.54 10.42
CA VAL A 96 -5.44 9.58 8.99
C VAL A 96 -5.16 8.20 8.38
N ALA A 97 -5.28 7.12 9.16
CA ALA A 97 -4.85 5.78 8.75
C ALA A 97 -5.53 5.29 7.47
N ASP A 98 -6.81 5.60 7.28
CA ASP A 98 -7.55 5.18 6.09
C ASP A 98 -7.10 5.93 4.82
N TRP A 99 -6.72 7.20 4.94
CA TRP A 99 -6.19 7.99 3.82
C TRP A 99 -4.78 7.55 3.46
N VAL A 100 -3.95 7.26 4.47
CA VAL A 100 -2.62 6.67 4.27
C VAL A 100 -2.73 5.28 3.62
N ALA A 101 -3.68 4.45 4.07
CA ALA A 101 -3.95 3.15 3.47
C ALA A 101 -4.41 3.28 2.00
N ALA A 102 -5.28 4.26 1.70
CA ALA A 102 -5.72 4.54 0.32
C ALA A 102 -4.59 5.03 -0.58
N ALA A 103 -3.74 5.95 -0.09
CA ALA A 103 -2.55 6.41 -0.80
C ALA A 103 -1.59 5.25 -1.08
N HIS A 104 -1.29 4.44 -0.05
CA HIS A 104 -0.43 3.26 -0.21
C HIS A 104 -1.02 2.25 -1.21
N ARG A 105 -2.32 1.96 -1.14
CA ARG A 105 -3.02 1.05 -2.05
C ARG A 105 -2.85 1.47 -3.52
N ARG A 106 -3.00 2.77 -3.82
CA ARG A 106 -2.80 3.28 -5.19
C ARG A 106 -1.37 3.14 -5.68
N SER A 107 -0.38 3.09 -4.78
CA SER A 107 1.03 2.93 -5.14
C SER A 107 1.34 1.52 -5.66
N TYR A 108 0.45 0.55 -5.44
CA TYR A 108 0.59 -0.80 -6.00
C TYR A 108 0.74 -0.79 -7.52
N ARG A 109 0.01 0.08 -8.23
CA ARG A 109 0.15 0.22 -9.69
C ARG A 109 1.49 0.80 -10.15
N LEU A 110 2.25 1.39 -9.22
CA LEU A 110 3.56 2.00 -9.50
C LEU A 110 4.73 1.10 -9.10
N LEU A 111 4.62 0.45 -7.94
CA LEU A 111 5.73 -0.29 -7.30
C LEU A 111 5.52 -1.82 -7.29
N GLY A 112 4.28 -2.31 -7.47
CA GLY A 112 3.97 -3.74 -7.55
C GLY A 112 3.97 -4.48 -6.19
N ILE A 113 4.52 -5.70 -6.20
CA ILE A 113 4.46 -6.67 -5.08
C ILE A 113 4.98 -6.15 -3.73
N PRO A 114 6.03 -5.30 -3.63
CA PRO A 114 6.51 -4.79 -2.34
C PRO A 114 5.43 -4.07 -1.53
N VAL A 115 4.55 -3.30 -2.20
CA VAL A 115 3.42 -2.59 -1.58
C VAL A 115 2.44 -3.60 -0.98
N LEU A 116 2.08 -4.62 -1.76
CA LEU A 116 1.19 -5.68 -1.31
C LEU A 116 1.76 -6.41 -0.09
N THR A 117 3.04 -6.79 -0.15
CA THR A 117 3.75 -7.52 0.90
C THR A 117 3.74 -6.74 2.21
N LEU A 118 4.05 -5.44 2.15
CA LEU A 118 4.05 -4.59 3.34
C LEU A 118 2.66 -4.50 3.98
N ALA A 119 1.62 -4.25 3.18
CA ALA A 119 0.24 -4.17 3.70
C ALA A 119 -0.20 -5.48 4.37
N ARG A 120 0.17 -6.64 3.80
CA ARG A 120 -0.11 -7.95 4.40
C ARG A 120 0.62 -8.15 5.72
N ARG A 121 1.92 -7.88 5.76
CA ARG A 121 2.75 -8.03 6.97
C ARG A 121 2.30 -7.13 8.12
N LEU A 122 1.79 -5.94 7.80
CA LEU A 122 1.21 -5.02 8.78
C LEU A 122 -0.23 -5.39 9.19
N GLY A 123 -0.85 -6.41 8.56
CA GLY A 123 -2.24 -6.79 8.79
C GLY A 123 -3.26 -5.75 8.31
N MET A 124 -2.83 -4.73 7.55
CA MET A 124 -3.68 -3.62 7.10
C MET A 124 -4.44 -3.98 5.82
N ARG A 125 -5.55 -4.70 5.99
CA ARG A 125 -6.39 -5.17 4.86
C ARG A 125 -6.97 -4.02 4.03
N ASN A 126 -7.25 -2.86 4.65
CA ASN A 126 -7.73 -1.65 3.95
C ASN A 126 -6.67 -1.08 2.98
N ALA A 127 -5.39 -1.37 3.16
CA ALA A 127 -4.30 -0.94 2.29
C ALA A 127 -4.07 -1.87 1.09
N LEU A 128 -4.79 -3.00 1.01
CA LEU A 128 -4.69 -3.96 -0.10
C LEU A 128 -5.53 -3.51 -1.32
N PRO A 129 -5.05 -3.70 -2.56
CA PRO A 129 -5.78 -3.33 -3.78
C PRO A 129 -7.00 -4.22 -4.10
N GLY A 130 -7.30 -5.21 -3.26
CA GLY A 130 -8.35 -6.19 -3.44
C GLY A 130 -8.45 -7.16 -2.27
N PRO A 131 -9.38 -8.13 -2.32
CA PRO A 131 -9.55 -9.11 -1.26
C PRO A 131 -8.27 -9.94 -1.06
N SER A 132 -7.88 -10.14 0.19
CA SER A 132 -6.61 -10.78 0.54
C SER A 132 -6.40 -12.19 -0.01
N TRP A 133 -7.47 -12.92 -0.31
CA TRP A 133 -7.46 -14.27 -0.88
C TRP A 133 -7.37 -14.30 -2.41
N MET A 134 -7.56 -13.17 -3.09
CA MET A 134 -7.36 -13.03 -4.54
C MET A 134 -5.97 -12.51 -4.90
N LEU A 135 -5.29 -11.89 -3.94
CA LEU A 135 -4.00 -11.26 -4.14
C LEU A 135 -2.86 -12.27 -3.96
N PRO A 136 -1.75 -12.11 -4.69
CA PRO A 136 -0.54 -12.90 -4.47
C PRO A 136 -0.12 -12.89 -2.99
N ASN A 137 0.35 -14.02 -2.48
CA ASN A 137 0.85 -14.16 -1.11
C ASN A 137 2.35 -14.53 -1.15
N PRO A 138 3.24 -13.51 -1.18
CA PRO A 138 4.68 -13.74 -1.30
C PRO A 138 5.25 -14.48 -0.09
N ASP A 139 4.74 -14.22 1.12
CA ASP A 139 5.18 -14.90 2.33
C ASP A 139 4.84 -16.41 2.29
N LEU A 140 3.67 -16.77 1.75
CA LEU A 140 3.32 -18.18 1.52
C LEU A 140 4.21 -18.82 0.46
N SER A 141 4.47 -18.12 -0.65
CA SER A 141 5.39 -18.64 -1.68
C SER A 141 6.80 -18.85 -1.14
N GLU A 142 7.29 -17.93 -0.30
CA GLU A 142 8.61 -18.03 0.30
C GLU A 142 8.68 -19.22 1.28
N LEU A 143 7.64 -19.44 2.08
CA LEU A 143 7.54 -20.60 2.97
C LEU A 143 7.59 -21.92 2.19
N VAL A 144 6.81 -22.02 1.10
CA VAL A 144 6.79 -23.22 0.25
C VAL A 144 8.13 -23.43 -0.44
N LEU A 145 8.76 -22.37 -0.96
CA LEU A 145 10.08 -22.45 -1.58
C LEU A 145 11.17 -22.86 -0.59
N ARG A 146 11.14 -22.36 0.65
CA ARG A 146 12.05 -22.80 1.72
C ARG A 146 11.88 -24.29 2.03
N ALA A 147 10.65 -24.78 2.07
CA ALA A 147 10.37 -26.20 2.30
C ALA A 147 10.87 -27.08 1.14
N ILE A 148 10.64 -26.66 -0.11
CA ILE A 148 11.19 -27.32 -1.31
C ILE A 148 12.72 -27.30 -1.29
N HIS A 149 13.34 -26.16 -0.98
CA HIS A 149 14.80 -26.04 -0.93
C HIS A 149 15.41 -26.97 0.13
N THR A 150 14.75 -27.09 1.29
CA THR A 150 15.17 -28.02 2.36
C THR A 150 15.06 -29.47 1.89
N LEU A 151 14.00 -29.81 1.15
CA LEU A 151 13.82 -31.14 0.56
C LEU A 151 14.92 -31.48 -0.46
N LEU A 152 15.25 -30.52 -1.33
CA LEU A 152 16.23 -30.68 -2.41
C LEU A 152 17.68 -30.82 -1.92
N ARG A 153 17.94 -30.59 -0.62
CA ARG A 153 19.25 -30.90 0.00
C ARG A 153 19.51 -32.39 0.13
N GLY A 154 18.48 -33.23 0.05
CA GLY A 154 18.58 -34.69 0.09
C GLY A 154 18.18 -35.35 -1.23
N PRO A 155 18.36 -36.68 -1.36
CA PRO A 155 17.93 -37.41 -2.54
C PRO A 155 16.41 -37.39 -2.69
N LEU A 156 15.95 -37.16 -3.92
CA LEU A 156 14.53 -37.17 -4.24
C LEU A 156 14.02 -38.62 -4.36
N THR A 157 13.01 -38.96 -3.55
CA THR A 157 12.39 -40.30 -3.54
C THR A 157 10.90 -40.24 -3.84
N ARG A 158 10.32 -41.35 -4.33
CA ARG A 158 8.86 -41.42 -4.65
C ARG A 158 7.96 -41.06 -3.46
N ARG A 159 8.42 -41.26 -2.21
CA ARG A 159 7.70 -40.88 -0.99
C ARG A 159 7.39 -39.38 -0.89
N GLN A 160 8.16 -38.53 -1.58
CA GLN A 160 8.04 -37.07 -1.52
C GLN A 160 7.08 -36.51 -2.60
N ILE A 161 6.59 -37.36 -3.52
CA ILE A 161 5.65 -36.94 -4.59
C ILE A 161 4.39 -36.27 -4.02
N PRO A 162 3.70 -36.79 -2.98
CA PRO A 162 2.55 -36.13 -2.40
C PRO A 162 2.88 -34.74 -1.85
N PHE A 163 4.03 -34.59 -1.19
CA PHE A 163 4.50 -33.30 -0.69
C PHE A 163 4.70 -32.29 -1.83
N LEU A 164 5.39 -32.68 -2.91
CA LEU A 164 5.60 -31.81 -4.07
C LEU A 164 4.28 -31.42 -4.77
N ARG A 165 3.30 -32.32 -4.81
CA ARG A 165 1.95 -32.02 -5.31
C ARG A 165 1.27 -30.95 -4.44
N THR A 166 1.37 -31.07 -3.11
CA THR A 166 0.88 -30.06 -2.17
C THR A 166 1.59 -28.72 -2.35
N CYS A 167 2.92 -28.72 -2.45
CA CYS A 167 3.69 -27.49 -2.72
C CYS A 167 3.24 -26.83 -4.03
N ARG A 168 3.02 -27.60 -5.11
CA ARG A 168 2.50 -27.09 -6.38
C ARG A 168 1.11 -26.48 -6.21
N ALA A 169 0.22 -27.12 -5.46
CA ALA A 169 -1.12 -26.58 -5.17
C ALA A 169 -1.03 -25.27 -4.37
N LEU A 170 -0.18 -25.22 -3.34
CA LEU A 170 0.04 -24.03 -2.52
C LEU A 170 0.68 -22.88 -3.32
N LEU A 171 1.59 -23.16 -4.24
CA LEU A 171 2.16 -22.13 -5.12
C LEU A 171 1.10 -21.57 -6.08
N ARG A 172 0.16 -22.40 -6.54
CA ARG A 172 -0.98 -21.93 -7.36
C ARG A 172 -1.93 -21.03 -6.56
N THR A 173 -2.16 -21.31 -5.28
CA THR A 173 -2.98 -20.43 -4.43
C THR A 173 -2.21 -19.17 -4.05
N ALA A 174 -0.90 -19.28 -3.77
CA ALA A 174 -0.02 -18.15 -3.45
C ALA A 174 0.16 -17.18 -4.62
N GLY A 175 0.03 -17.64 -5.88
CA GLY A 175 0.12 -16.77 -7.05
C GLY A 175 -1.03 -15.76 -7.19
N GLY A 176 -2.11 -15.90 -6.42
CA GLY A 176 -3.31 -15.07 -6.53
C GLY A 176 -4.05 -15.26 -7.86
N ARG A 177 -4.98 -14.36 -8.16
CA ARG A 177 -5.79 -14.38 -9.40
C ARG A 177 -5.23 -13.35 -10.39
N ARG A 178 -5.23 -13.72 -11.68
CA ARG A 178 -4.79 -12.82 -12.77
C ARG A 178 -5.64 -11.56 -12.91
N ARG A 179 -6.93 -11.65 -12.59
CA ARG A 179 -7.88 -10.53 -12.66
C ARG A 179 -8.73 -10.49 -11.41
N ILE A 180 -8.98 -9.28 -10.92
CA ILE A 180 -9.91 -9.00 -9.82
C ILE A 180 -11.16 -8.39 -10.47
N PRO A 181 -12.36 -8.97 -10.28
CA PRO A 181 -13.62 -8.38 -10.73
C PRO A 181 -13.75 -6.94 -10.23
N ALA A 182 -14.26 -6.04 -11.08
CA ALA A 182 -14.40 -4.62 -10.73
C ALA A 182 -15.24 -4.39 -9.46
N CYS A 183 -16.21 -5.27 -9.18
CA CYS A 183 -17.04 -5.22 -7.97
C CYS A 183 -16.29 -5.55 -6.67
N LEU A 184 -15.14 -6.23 -6.76
CA LEU A 184 -14.32 -6.61 -5.60
C LEU A 184 -13.11 -5.69 -5.40
N VAL A 185 -12.82 -4.82 -6.37
CA VAL A 185 -11.81 -3.78 -6.19
C VAL A 185 -12.37 -2.75 -5.22
N PRO A 186 -11.63 -2.38 -4.15
CA PRO A 186 -12.08 -1.35 -3.23
C PRO A 186 -12.25 -0.04 -4.00
N GLN A 187 -13.51 0.40 -4.16
CA GLN A 187 -13.85 1.73 -4.68
C GLN A 187 -13.36 2.80 -3.69
#